data_AF-A0A351CZN8-F1
#
_entry.id   AF-A0A351CZN8-F1
#
_cell.length_a   1.000
_cell.length_b   1.000
_cell.length_c   1.000
_cell.angle_alpha   90.00
_cell.angle_beta   90.00
_cell.angle_gamma   90.00
#
_symmetry.space_group_name_H-M   'P 1'
#
loop_
_entity.id
_entity.type
_entity.pdbx_description
1 polymer ?
#
loop_
_entity_poly.entity_id
_entity_poly.type
_entity_poly.pdbx_seq_one_letter_code
_entity_poly.pdbx_strand_id
1 'polypeptide(L)'
;MDSPMIQVILATSILYLIQLMLPGALKKRAGEKVAERATKALHNLRESLPVFFVFAVLSIQSNIADNLQIAVAWLVLRVLFVAAYSSGINTKPANESGYEAQPIRSLVWVLSIVCLITMGANLV
;
A
#
# COMPACT_ATOMS: atom_id res chain seq x y z
N MET A 1 26.17 9.46 1.43
CA MET A 1 25.15 10.53 1.39
C MET A 1 23.82 9.81 1.45
N ASP A 2 23.33 9.56 2.66
CA ASP A 2 22.14 8.72 2.86
C ASP A 2 20.91 9.58 2.58
N SER A 3 20.33 9.45 1.38
CA SER A 3 19.05 10.10 1.12
C SER A 3 17.95 9.35 1.88
N PRO A 4 17.22 9.99 2.81
CA PRO A 4 16.16 9.34 3.55
C PRO A 4 15.05 8.79 2.64
N MET A 5 14.85 9.39 1.45
CA MET A 5 13.93 8.86 0.44
C MET A 5 14.36 7.48 -0.08
N ILE A 6 15.67 7.21 -0.21
CA ILE A 6 16.17 5.89 -0.61
C ILE A 6 15.77 4.84 0.43
N GLN A 7 15.79 5.18 1.72
CA GLN A 7 15.32 4.26 2.78
C GLN A 7 13.83 3.93 2.62
N VAL A 8 12.99 4.91 2.25
CA VAL A 8 11.56 4.67 1.98
C VAL A 8 11.35 3.79 0.75
N ILE A 9 12.12 4.01 -0.33
CA ILE A 9 12.09 3.16 -1.54
C ILE A 9 12.47 1.72 -1.18
N LEU A 10 13.55 1.53 -0.42
CA LEU A 10 13.99 0.21 0.02
C LEU A 10 12.96 -0.47 0.94
N ALA A 11 12.43 0.25 1.92
CA ALA A 11 11.39 -0.27 2.81
C ALA A 11 10.11 -0.66 2.05
N THR A 12 9.72 0.13 1.04
CA THR A 12 8.61 -0.18 0.14
C THR A 12 8.87 -1.44 -0.67
N SER A 13 10.11 -1.61 -1.15
CA SER A 13 10.53 -2.79 -1.91
C SER A 13 10.50 -4.04 -1.04
N ILE A 14 10.97 -3.94 0.22
CA ILE A 14 10.89 -5.01 1.22
C ILE A 14 9.43 -5.35 1.52
N LEU A 15 8.57 -4.36 1.74
CA LEU A 15 7.14 -4.56 1.96
C LEU A 15 6.50 -5.33 0.79
N TYR A 16 6.85 -4.97 -0.45
CA TYR A 16 6.38 -5.69 -1.64
C TYR A 16 6.83 -7.15 -1.65
N LEU A 17 8.11 -7.42 -1.36
CA LEU A 17 8.64 -8.79 -1.29
C LEU A 17 7.96 -9.62 -0.19
N ILE A 18 7.69 -9.01 0.96
CA ILE A 18 6.92 -9.66 2.04
C ILE A 18 5.51 -9.99 1.54
N GLN A 19 4.82 -9.04 0.92
CA GLN A 19 3.46 -9.26 0.39
C GLN A 19 3.42 -10.27 -0.76
N LEU A 20 4.52 -10.46 -1.50
CA LEU A 20 4.64 -11.49 -2.53
C LEU A 20 4.55 -12.90 -1.93
N MET A 21 5.17 -13.12 -0.77
CA MET A 21 5.20 -14.41 -0.08
C MET A 21 3.96 -14.63 0.82
N LEU A 22 3.31 -13.54 1.23
CA LEU A 22 2.26 -13.55 2.25
C LEU A 22 1.03 -14.43 1.91
N PRO A 23 0.45 -14.40 0.69
CA PRO A 23 -0.72 -15.23 0.38
C PRO A 23 -0.45 -16.72 0.51
N GLY A 24 0.70 -17.19 0.04
CA GLY A 24 1.10 -18.60 0.15
C GLY A 24 1.29 -19.03 1.60
N ALA A 25 1.87 -18.17 2.43
CA ALA A 25 2.02 -18.41 3.86
C ALA A 25 0.66 -18.45 4.58
N LEU A 26 -0.25 -17.52 4.26
CA LEU A 26 -1.57 -17.44 4.88
C LEU A 26 -2.52 -18.55 4.43
N LYS A 27 -2.42 -19.02 3.18
CA LYS A 27 -3.20 -20.17 2.69
C LYS A 27 -2.97 -21.40 3.57
N LYS A 28 -1.73 -21.65 3.98
CA LYS A 28 -1.35 -22.77 4.85
C LYS A 28 -1.78 -22.60 6.31
N ARG A 29 -1.86 -21.35 6.82
CA ARG A 29 -2.07 -21.06 8.25
C ARG A 29 -3.49 -20.64 8.62
N ALA A 30 -4.17 -19.93 7.72
CA ALA A 30 -5.44 -19.24 7.98
C ALA A 30 -6.53 -19.56 6.92
N GLY A 31 -6.21 -20.37 5.92
CA GLY A 31 -7.15 -20.86 4.91
C GLY A 31 -7.31 -19.96 3.68
N GLU A 32 -8.10 -20.44 2.71
CA GLU A 32 -8.21 -19.86 1.36
C GLU A 32 -8.72 -18.42 1.36
N LYS A 33 -9.76 -18.12 2.16
CA LYS A 33 -10.39 -16.78 2.20
C LYS A 33 -9.41 -15.69 2.64
N VAL A 34 -8.56 -15.99 3.63
CA VAL A 34 -7.55 -15.04 4.14
C VAL A 34 -6.41 -14.87 3.13
N ALA A 35 -6.01 -15.97 2.48
CA ALA A 35 -5.03 -15.92 1.40
C ALA A 35 -5.50 -15.07 0.21
N GLU A 36 -6.76 -15.24 -0.22
CA GLU A 36 -7.36 -14.46 -1.30
C GLU A 36 -7.38 -12.96 -0.96
N ARG A 37 -7.72 -12.62 0.29
CA ARG A 37 -7.65 -11.25 0.81
C ARG A 37 -6.24 -10.67 0.72
N ALA A 38 -5.22 -11.43 1.11
CA ALA A 38 -3.83 -11.02 0.96
C ALA A 38 -3.39 -10.87 -0.51
N THR A 39 -3.86 -11.74 -1.41
CA THR A 39 -3.59 -11.62 -2.86
C THR A 39 -4.18 -10.32 -3.42
N LYS A 40 -5.41 -9.96 -3.03
CA LYS A 40 -6.04 -8.70 -3.43
C LYS A 40 -5.27 -7.48 -2.89
N ALA A 41 -4.77 -7.56 -1.65
CA ALA A 41 -3.93 -6.51 -1.09
C ALA A 41 -2.61 -6.33 -1.86
N LEU A 42 -1.94 -7.44 -2.22
CA LEU A 42 -0.73 -7.42 -3.06
C LEU A 42 -1.00 -6.81 -4.44
N HIS A 43 -2.12 -7.17 -5.08
CA HIS A 43 -2.50 -6.59 -6.37
C HIS A 43 -2.67 -5.07 -6.28
N ASN A 44 -3.36 -4.59 -5.24
CA ASN A 44 -3.53 -3.17 -5.01
C ASN A 44 -2.20 -2.43 -4.78
N LEU A 45 -1.26 -3.03 -4.06
CA LEU A 45 0.09 -2.46 -3.93
C LEU A 45 0.77 -2.36 -5.30
N ARG A 46 0.74 -3.42 -6.11
CA ARG A 46 1.33 -3.46 -7.46
C ARG A 46 0.83 -2.36 -8.38
N GLU A 47 -0.47 -2.05 -8.35
CA GLU A 47 -1.07 -1.00 -9.17
C GLU A 47 -0.48 0.39 -8.85
N SER A 48 -0.17 0.63 -7.57
CA SER A 48 0.34 1.93 -7.10
C SER A 48 1.87 2.07 -7.08
N LEU A 49 2.61 0.95 -7.11
CA LEU A 49 4.07 0.93 -6.99
C LEU A 49 4.80 1.70 -8.11
N PRO A 50 4.45 1.55 -9.41
CA PRO A 50 5.13 2.28 -10.47
C PRO A 50 5.05 3.79 -10.27
N VAL A 51 3.87 4.30 -9.90
CA VAL A 51 3.64 5.73 -9.64
C VAL A 51 4.47 6.19 -8.44
N PHE A 52 4.45 5.43 -7.34
CA PHE A 52 5.26 5.74 -6.16
C PHE A 52 6.76 5.80 -6.48
N PHE A 53 7.31 4.79 -7.16
CA PHE A 53 8.74 4.76 -7.47
C PHE A 53 9.15 5.90 -8.41
N VAL A 54 8.34 6.21 -9.43
CA VAL A 54 8.61 7.34 -10.33
C VAL A 54 8.65 8.65 -9.53
N PHE A 55 7.65 8.91 -8.69
CA PHE A 55 7.62 10.14 -7.89
C PHE A 55 8.74 10.21 -6.86
N ALA A 56 9.08 9.11 -6.20
CA ALA A 56 10.17 9.07 -5.23
C ALA A 56 11.54 9.34 -5.89
N VAL A 57 11.81 8.73 -7.05
CA VAL A 57 13.05 8.96 -7.81
C VAL A 57 13.13 10.40 -8.34
N LEU A 58 12.04 10.94 -8.90
CA LEU A 58 11.99 12.33 -9.35
C LEU A 58 12.15 13.32 -8.19
N SER A 59 11.62 13.00 -7.01
CA SER A 59 11.81 13.83 -5.81
C SER A 59 13.28 13.89 -5.38
N ILE A 60 14.02 12.80 -5.51
CA ILE A 60 15.48 12.79 -5.27
C ILE A 60 16.18 13.66 -6.32
N GLN A 61 15.86 13.45 -7.60
CA GLN A 61 16.49 14.17 -8.70
C GLN A 61 16.26 15.68 -8.62
N SER A 62 15.06 16.11 -8.24
CA SER A 62 14.66 17.51 -8.14
C SER A 62 14.87 18.11 -6.73
N ASN A 63 15.45 17.35 -5.80
CA ASN A 63 15.71 17.76 -4.41
C ASN A 63 14.47 18.27 -3.64
N ILE A 64 13.31 17.63 -3.85
CA ILE A 64 12.04 18.00 -3.22
C ILE A 64 11.91 17.27 -1.88
N ALA A 65 12.38 17.92 -0.81
CA ALA A 65 12.42 17.34 0.53
C ALA A 65 11.01 17.09 1.13
N ASP A 66 10.02 17.91 0.78
CA ASP A 66 8.65 17.82 1.32
C ASP A 66 7.96 16.50 0.98
N ASN A 67 8.34 15.88 -0.15
CA ASN A 67 7.82 14.58 -0.56
C ASN A 67 8.25 13.43 0.36
N LEU A 68 9.28 13.61 1.20
CA LEU A 68 9.72 12.57 2.13
C LEU A 68 8.60 12.20 3.13
N GLN A 69 7.98 13.21 3.76
CA GLN A 69 6.95 12.95 4.77
C GLN A 69 5.71 12.30 4.15
N ILE A 70 5.36 12.73 2.93
CA ILE A 70 4.24 12.17 2.18
C ILE A 70 4.52 10.72 1.76
N ALA A 71 5.74 10.41 1.33
CA ALA A 71 6.16 9.06 0.98
C ALA A 71 6.15 8.11 2.20
N VAL A 72 6.58 8.60 3.37
CA VAL A 72 6.50 7.84 4.63
C VAL A 72 5.04 7.59 5.01
N ALA A 73 4.18 8.62 4.95
CA ALA A 73 2.76 8.47 5.22
C ALA A 73 2.09 7.46 4.28
N TRP A 74 2.43 7.51 2.99
CA TRP A 74 1.98 6.53 2.00
C TRP A 74 2.41 5.11 2.39
N LEU A 75 3.68 4.91 2.76
CA LEU A 75 4.20 3.60 3.15
C LEU A 75 3.49 3.05 4.40
N VAL A 76 3.27 3.89 5.42
CA VAL A 76 2.51 3.51 6.62
C VAL A 76 1.08 3.09 6.25
N LEU A 77 0.40 3.85 5.39
CA LEU A 77 -0.93 3.49 4.90
C LEU A 77 -0.93 2.14 4.16
N ARG A 78 0.14 1.79 3.40
CA ARG A 78 0.24 0.48 2.74
C ARG A 78 0.43 -0.67 3.72
N VAL A 79 1.17 -0.47 4.80
CA VAL A 79 1.27 -1.46 5.90
C VAL A 79 -0.09 -1.64 6.58
N LEU A 80 -0.79 -0.54 6.89
CA LEU A 80 -2.13 -0.59 7.48
C LEU A 80 -3.13 -1.26 6.54
N PHE A 81 -3.04 -1.00 5.24
CA PHE A 81 -3.94 -1.58 4.24
C PHE A 81 -3.84 -3.10 4.22
N VAL A 82 -2.63 -3.68 4.13
CA VAL A 82 -2.47 -5.14 4.13
C VAL A 82 -2.90 -5.76 5.46
N ALA A 83 -2.63 -5.11 6.60
CA ALA A 83 -3.07 -5.58 7.91
C ALA A 83 -4.60 -5.59 8.04
N ALA A 84 -5.28 -4.52 7.64
CA ALA A 84 -6.74 -4.42 7.65
C ALA A 84 -7.40 -5.42 6.68
N TYR A 85 -6.86 -5.54 5.47
CA TYR A 85 -7.41 -6.41 4.43
C TYR A 85 -7.28 -7.90 4.82
N SER A 86 -6.10 -8.31 5.30
CA SER A 86 -5.84 -9.71 5.67
C SER A 86 -6.60 -10.14 6.93
N SER A 87 -6.75 -9.25 7.92
CA SER A 87 -7.52 -9.54 9.14
C SER A 87 -9.03 -9.60 8.91
N GLY A 88 -9.54 -8.92 7.87
CA GLY A 88 -10.97 -8.82 7.62
C GLY A 88 -11.72 -7.99 8.67
N ILE A 89 -11.01 -7.16 9.44
CA ILE A 89 -11.61 -6.28 10.44
C ILE A 89 -12.64 -5.37 9.77
N ASN A 90 -13.82 -5.27 10.39
CA ASN A 90 -14.94 -4.44 9.91
C ASN A 90 -15.48 -4.84 8.53
N THR A 91 -15.36 -6.12 8.16
CA THR A 91 -16.06 -6.68 6.99
C THR A 91 -17.55 -6.78 7.29
N LYS A 92 -18.37 -6.06 6.54
CA LYS A 92 -19.83 -6.16 6.62
C LYS A 92 -20.30 -7.41 5.86
N PRO A 93 -21.41 -8.04 6.28
CA PRO A 93 -22.00 -9.16 5.56
C PRO A 93 -22.28 -8.75 4.11
N ALA A 94 -22.19 -9.73 3.21
CA ALA A 94 -22.46 -9.52 1.80
C ALA A 94 -23.87 -8.94 1.62
N ASN A 95 -23.98 -7.89 0.80
CA ASN A 95 -25.27 -7.38 0.36
C ASN A 95 -25.93 -8.34 -0.65
N GLU A 96 -27.11 -7.98 -1.17
CA GLU A 96 -27.86 -8.77 -2.16
C GLU A 96 -27.06 -9.07 -3.45
N SER A 97 -26.04 -8.25 -3.76
CA SER A 97 -25.13 -8.47 -4.89
C SER A 97 -23.88 -9.30 -4.53
N GLY A 98 -23.81 -9.89 -3.34
CA GLY A 98 -22.66 -10.68 -2.89
C GLY A 98 -21.43 -9.85 -2.50
N TYR A 99 -21.56 -8.53 -2.40
CA TYR A 99 -20.45 -7.61 -2.10
C TYR A 99 -20.25 -7.43 -0.59
N GLU A 100 -19.08 -7.82 -0.08
CA GLU A 100 -18.65 -7.59 1.30
C GLU A 100 -17.93 -6.23 1.42
N ALA A 101 -18.61 -5.24 2.01
CA ALA A 101 -18.02 -3.92 2.23
C ALA A 101 -17.00 -3.94 3.38
N GLN A 102 -15.84 -3.31 3.17
CA GLN A 102 -14.82 -3.06 4.21
C GLN A 102 -14.47 -1.57 4.24
N PRO A 103 -15.18 -0.74 5.03
CA PRO A 103 -15.01 0.72 5.01
C PRO A 103 -13.60 1.20 5.38
N ILE A 104 -12.96 0.57 6.38
CA ILE A 104 -11.61 0.93 6.83
C ILE A 104 -10.60 0.77 5.70
N ARG A 105 -10.67 -0.37 5.00
CA ARG A 105 -9.84 -0.63 3.81
C ARG A 105 -10.00 0.49 2.78
N SER A 106 -11.23 0.85 2.45
CA SER A 106 -11.50 1.89 1.45
C SER A 106 -10.96 3.25 1.88
N LEU A 107 -11.13 3.64 3.15
CA LEU A 107 -10.57 4.87 3.71
C LEU A 107 -9.04 4.91 3.61
N VAL A 108 -8.36 3.85 4.06
CA VAL A 108 -6.90 3.75 4.00
C VAL A 108 -6.40 3.82 2.56
N TRP A 109 -7.10 3.17 1.63
CA TRP A 109 -6.78 3.27 0.20
C TRP A 109 -6.92 4.68 -0.33
N VAL A 110 -8.04 5.36 -0.10
CA VAL A 110 -8.26 6.74 -0.58
C VAL A 110 -7.16 7.67 -0.06
N LEU A 111 -6.86 7.62 1.24
CA LEU A 111 -5.77 8.42 1.83
C LEU A 111 -4.42 8.12 1.16
N SER A 112 -4.14 6.86 0.84
CA SER A 112 -2.90 6.49 0.16
C SER A 112 -2.84 7.01 -1.28
N ILE A 113 -3.97 7.17 -1.97
CA ILE A 113 -4.01 7.79 -3.30
C ILE A 113 -3.78 9.30 -3.19
N VAL A 114 -4.37 9.96 -2.18
CA VAL A 114 -4.13 11.39 -1.90
C VAL A 114 -2.64 11.68 -1.68
N CYS A 115 -1.92 10.80 -0.98
CA CYS A 115 -0.46 10.93 -0.85
C CYS A 115 0.25 10.94 -2.21
N LEU A 116 -0.10 10.03 -3.13
CA LEU A 116 0.52 10.00 -4.46
C LEU A 116 0.20 11.24 -5.29
N ILE A 117 -1.05 11.69 -5.26
CA ILE A 117 -1.46 12.93 -5.94
C ILE A 117 -0.66 14.12 -5.40
N THR A 118 -0.48 14.22 -4.08
CA THR A 118 0.27 15.30 -3.45
C THR A 118 1.75 15.24 -3.82
N MET A 119 2.37 14.05 -3.82
CA MET A 119 3.75 13.89 -4.27
C MET A 119 3.92 14.34 -5.73
N GLY A 120 2.99 13.94 -6.61
CA GLY A 120 3.00 14.34 -8.01
C GLY A 120 2.81 15.85 -8.20
N ALA A 121 1.91 16.46 -7.44
CA ALA A 121 1.67 17.91 -7.48
C ALA A 121 2.91 18.70 -7.07
N ASN A 122 3.68 18.23 -6.09
CA ASN A 122 4.92 18.88 -5.67
C ASN A 122 6.06 18.79 -6.71
N LEU A 123 5.95 17.93 -7.74
CA LEU A 123 6.97 17.78 -8.79
C LEU A 123 6.83 18.82 -9.92
N VAL A 124 5.77 19.63 -9.93
CA VAL A 124 5.44 20.62 -10.97
C VAL A 124 5.41 22.01 -10.36
#